data_AF-A0A8S3JW83-F1
#
_entry.id   AF-A0A8S3JW83-F1
#
_cell.length_a   1.000
_cell.length_b   1.000
_cell.length_c   1.000
_cell.angle_alpha   90.00
_cell.angle_beta   90.00
_cell.angle_gamma   90.00
#
_symmetry.space_group_name_H-M   'P 1'
#
loop_
_entity.id
_entity.type
_entity.pdbx_description
1 polymer ?
#
loop_
_entity_poly.entity_id
_entity_poly.type
_entity_poly.pdbx_seq_one_letter_code
_entity_poly.pdbx_strand_id
1 'polypeptide(L)'
;DRLSGYVVAKASPTNTAQDTARILMEEIILVHGSPDTIITDQGTHFKNELLQAISNLIGCKHIFRHHIIHKQMGKLNDGIRHLPHKSPNIATLI
;
A
#
# COMPACT_ATOMS: atom_id res chain seq x y z
N ASP A 1 0.59 4.11 -6.96
CA ASP A 1 -0.80 3.66 -7.20
C ASP A 1 -0.80 2.50 -8.20
N ARG A 2 -1.45 1.39 -7.83
CA ARG A 2 -1.47 0.17 -8.63
C ARG A 2 -2.32 0.30 -9.90
N LEU A 3 -3.34 1.16 -9.90
CA LEU A 3 -4.26 1.29 -11.04
C LEU A 3 -3.65 2.16 -12.15
N SER A 4 -3.17 3.34 -11.80
CA SER A 4 -2.55 4.28 -12.75
C SER A 4 -1.09 3.96 -13.06
N GLY A 5 -0.43 3.13 -12.24
CA GLY A 5 1.01 2.89 -12.33
C GLY A 5 1.86 4.06 -11.82
N TYR A 6 1.27 5.05 -11.15
CA TYR A 6 2.01 6.17 -10.57
C TYR A 6 2.96 5.71 -9.45
N VAL A 7 4.21 6.16 -9.48
CA VAL A 7 5.26 5.75 -8.53
C VAL A 7 5.86 6.97 -7.86
N VAL A 8 6.04 6.88 -6.55
CA VAL A 8 6.80 7.85 -5.75
C VAL A 8 7.99 7.12 -5.13
N ALA A 9 9.18 7.73 -5.21
CA ALA A 9 10.38 7.24 -4.55
C ALA A 9 10.94 8.36 -3.67
N LYS A 10 11.06 8.10 -2.37
CA LYS A 10 11.60 9.04 -1.39
C LYS A 10 12.74 8.39 -0.62
N ALA A 11 13.88 9.05 -0.58
CA ALA A 11 14.99 8.62 0.26
C ALA A 11 14.67 8.93 1.73
N SER A 12 14.80 7.92 2.59
CA SER A 12 14.72 8.10 4.03
C SER A 12 16.12 8.07 4.64
N PRO A 13 16.49 9.02 5.51
CA PRO A 13 17.78 9.01 6.19
C PRO A 13 17.90 7.84 7.17
N THR A 14 16.77 7.36 7.71
CA THR A 14 16.71 6.19 8.59
C THR A 14 15.56 5.26 8.23
N ASN A 15 15.65 3.97 8.58
CA ASN A 15 14.57 3.01 8.41
C ASN A 15 13.74 2.89 9.68
N THR A 16 13.28 4.01 10.22
CA THR A 16 12.42 4.05 11.42
C THR A 16 10.94 4.09 11.06
N ALA A 17 10.10 3.71 12.01
CA ALA A 17 8.64 3.81 11.88
C ALA A 17 8.19 5.26 11.69
N GLN A 18 8.83 6.21 12.39
CA GLN A 18 8.51 7.63 12.35
C GLN A 18 8.79 8.23 10.97
N ASP A 19 9.96 7.95 10.39
CA ASP A 19 10.30 8.42 9.05
C ASP A 19 9.34 7.82 8.01
N THR A 20 9.04 6.52 8.15
CA THR A 20 8.08 5.84 7.26
C THR A 20 6.68 6.44 7.35
N ALA A 21 6.18 6.71 8.55
CA ALA A 21 4.90 7.36 8.78
C ALA A 21 4.86 8.77 8.17
N ARG A 22 5.93 9.54 8.34
CA ARG A 22 6.06 10.88 7.78
C ARG A 22 5.99 10.85 6.26
N ILE A 23 6.80 10.00 5.62
CA ILE A 23 6.83 9.84 4.17
C ILE A 23 5.46 9.41 3.65
N LEU A 24 4.82 8.43 4.30
CA LEU A 24 3.48 7.97 3.92
C LEU A 24 2.46 9.11 3.96
N MET A 25 2.48 9.93 5.01
CA MET A 25 1.56 11.05 5.15
C MET A 25 1.84 12.13 4.10
N GLU A 26 3.09 12.59 4.00
CA GLU A 26 3.48 13.73 3.17
C GLU A 26 3.43 13.44 1.68
N GLU A 27 3.88 12.26 1.26
CA GLU A 27 4.06 11.94 -0.15
C GLU A 27 2.85 11.22 -0.77
N ILE A 28 2.05 10.53 0.05
CA ILE A 28 0.92 9.73 -0.43
C ILE A 28 -0.42 10.31 0.03
N ILE A 29 -0.66 10.34 1.35
CA ILE A 29 -2.01 10.63 1.87
C ILE A 29 -2.40 12.09 1.66
N LEU A 30 -1.51 13.04 1.93
CA LEU A 30 -1.81 14.46 1.78
C LEU A 30 -1.86 14.92 0.32
N VAL A 31 -1.22 14.19 -0.60
CA VAL A 31 -1.18 14.54 -2.03
C VAL A 31 -2.31 13.85 -2.80
N HIS A 32 -2.59 12.58 -2.51
CA HIS A 32 -3.48 11.73 -3.30
C HIS A 32 -4.75 11.31 -2.55
N GLY A 33 -4.87 11.68 -1.27
CA GLY A 33 -5.92 11.23 -0.37
C GLY A 33 -5.61 9.88 0.28
N SER A 34 -6.47 9.48 1.24
CA SER A 34 -6.34 8.19 1.93
C SER A 34 -6.58 7.03 0.95
N PRO A 35 -5.64 6.06 0.83
CA PRO A 35 -5.88 4.84 0.06
C PRO A 35 -6.86 3.91 0.78
N ASP A 36 -7.56 3.07 0.02
CA ASP A 36 -8.42 2.02 0.60
C ASP A 36 -7.57 0.90 1.21
N THR A 37 -6.38 0.66 0.65
CA THR A 37 -5.47 -0.40 1.10
C THR A 37 -4.01 -0.01 0.86
N ILE A 38 -3.18 -0.25 1.88
CA ILE A 38 -1.71 -0.20 1.81
C ILE A 38 -1.17 -1.63 1.86
N ILE A 39 -0.30 -1.96 0.92
CA ILE A 39 0.39 -3.25 0.86
C ILE A 39 1.89 -3.02 1.08
N THR A 40 2.46 -3.58 2.13
CA THR A 40 3.91 -3.50 2.44
C THR A 40 4.53 -4.87 2.63
N ASP A 41 5.86 -4.94 2.72
CA ASP A 41 6.53 -6.12 3.26
C ASP A 41 6.42 -6.18 4.80
N GLN A 42 7.05 -7.18 5.41
CA GLN A 42 7.03 -7.43 6.86
C GLN A 42 8.13 -6.67 7.63
N GLY A 43 8.80 -5.68 7.03
CA GLY A 43 9.83 -4.87 7.66
C GLY A 43 9.32 -4.15 8.92
N THR A 44 10.17 -4.01 9.94
CA THR A 44 9.79 -3.42 11.25
C THR A 44 9.30 -1.97 11.15
N HIS A 45 9.81 -1.22 10.18
CA HIS A 45 9.39 0.15 9.89
C HIS A 45 7.99 0.25 9.27
N PHE A 46 7.47 -0.84 8.69
CA PHE A 46 6.07 -0.96 8.29
C PHE A 46 5.22 -1.67 9.34
N LYS A 47 5.76 -2.70 10.01
CA LYS A 47 5.06 -3.49 11.01
C LYS A 47 5.33 -2.95 12.43
N ASN A 48 4.61 -1.89 12.78
CA ASN A 48 4.67 -1.26 14.10
C ASN A 48 3.33 -0.60 14.47
N GLU A 49 3.19 -0.26 15.75
CA GLU A 49 1.97 0.33 16.31
C GLU A 49 1.62 1.69 15.72
N LEU A 50 2.63 2.49 15.32
CA LEU A 50 2.42 3.81 14.72
C LEU A 50 1.73 3.68 13.36
N LEU A 51 2.24 2.82 12.47
CA LEU A 51 1.63 2.59 11.15
C LEU A 51 0.25 1.94 11.27
N GLN A 52 0.05 1.07 12.27
CA GLN A 52 -1.25 0.50 12.57
C GLN A 52 -2.25 1.59 13.02
N ALA A 53 -1.84 2.47 13.93
CA ALA A 53 -2.67 3.56 14.42
C ALA A 53 -3.06 4.54 13.29
N ILE A 54 -2.10 4.89 12.42
CA ILE A 54 -2.35 5.74 11.25
C ILE A 54 -3.34 5.06 10.30
N SER A 55 -3.13 3.79 9.98
CA SER A 55 -4.02 3.04 9.08
C SER A 55 -5.45 2.99 9.63
N ASN A 56 -5.61 2.74 10.92
CA ASN A 56 -6.91 2.75 11.59
C ASN A 56 -7.57 4.14 11.56
N LEU A 57 -6.81 5.20 11.84
CA LEU A 57 -7.30 6.58 11.86
C LEU A 57 -7.85 7.02 10.50
N ILE A 58 -7.18 6.63 9.41
CA ILE A 58 -7.57 7.03 8.05
C ILE A 58 -8.52 6.04 7.37
N GLY A 59 -8.95 4.99 8.08
CA GLY A 59 -9.83 3.94 7.55
C GLY A 59 -9.18 3.07 6.47
N CYS A 60 -7.85 2.96 6.45
CA CYS A 60 -7.09 2.21 5.45
C CYS A 60 -6.79 0.79 5.93
N LYS A 61 -6.96 -0.21 5.05
CA LYS A 61 -6.54 -1.59 5.32
C LYS A 61 -5.03 -1.74 5.09
N HIS A 62 -4.28 -2.13 6.12
CA HIS A 62 -2.86 -2.44 5.97
C HIS A 62 -2.64 -3.96 5.83
N ILE A 63 -2.09 -4.39 4.70
CA ILE A 63 -1.80 -5.80 4.39
C ILE A 63 -0.30 -5.99 4.24
N PHE A 64 0.23 -6.98 4.94
CA PHE A 64 1.62 -7.41 4.79
C PHE A 64 1.73 -8.53 3.76
N ARG A 65 2.60 -8.40 2.77
CA ARG A 65 2.92 -9.50 1.86
C ARG A 65 3.70 -10.57 2.62
N HIS A 66 3.18 -11.78 2.66
CA HIS A 66 3.97 -12.95 2.99
C HIS A 66 4.86 -13.27 1.78
N HIS A 67 6.16 -13.40 1.99
CA HIS A 67 7.07 -13.83 0.93
C HIS A 67 6.77 -15.30 0.58
N ILE A 68 5.84 -15.52 -0.35
CA ILE A 68 5.69 -16.81 -1.02
C ILE A 68 6.46 -16.73 -2.32
N ILE A 69 7.62 -17.39 -2.38
CA ILE A 69 8.28 -17.69 -3.65
C ILE A 69 7.41 -18.71 -4.38
N HIS A 70 6.39 -18.25 -5.10
CA HIS A 70 5.71 -19.10 -6.08
C HIS A 70 5.20 -18.24 -7.24
N LYS A 71 5.98 -18.25 -8.32
CA LYS A 71 5.68 -17.61 -9.60
C LYS A 71 4.50 -18.35 -10.25
N GLN A 72 3.32 -17.74 -10.33
CA GLN A 72 2.25 -18.23 -11.21
C GLN A 72 1.85 -17.18 -12.23
N MET A 73 2.36 -17.35 -13.44
CA MET A 73 1.71 -16.90 -14.67
C MET A 73 0.78 -18.02 -15.13
N GLY A 74 -0.50 -17.72 -15.30
CA GLY A 74 -1.47 -18.70 -15.82
C GLY A 74 -2.89 -18.15 -15.85
N LYS A 75 -3.21 -17.45 -16.94
CA LYS A 75 -4.53 -17.07 -17.49
C LYS A 75 -5.78 -17.47 -16.68
N LEU A 76 -6.55 -16.47 -16.26
CA LEU A 76 -7.99 -16.57 -16.03
C LEU A 76 -8.69 -15.40 -16.73
N ASN A 77 -8.68 -15.43 -18.05
CA ASN A 77 -9.67 -14.70 -18.84
C ASN A 77 -10.73 -15.73 -19.19
N ASP A 78 -11.85 -15.69 -18.48
CA ASP A 78 -13.18 -15.76 -19.10
C ASP A 78 -14.26 -15.46 -18.05
N GLY A 79 -14.92 -14.31 -18.27
CA GLY A 79 -16.27 -14.05 -17.81
C GLY A 79 -16.46 -13.50 -16.40
N ILE A 80 -16.27 -12.19 -16.19
CA ILE A 80 -17.27 -11.31 -15.54
C ILE A 80 -17.10 -9.89 -16.13
N ARG A 81 -18.03 -9.49 -16.99
CA ARG A 81 -18.22 -8.08 -17.38
C ARG A 81 -19.34 -7.49 -16.49
N HIS A 82 -19.15 -6.24 -16.08
CA HIS A 82 -20.16 -5.29 -15.58
C HIS A 82 -20.64 -5.39 -14.12
N LEU A 83 -19.88 -4.74 -13.24
CA LEU A 83 -20.40 -3.86 -12.18
C LEU A 83 -19.55 -2.58 -12.23
N PRO A 84 -20.07 -1.36 -11.97
CA PRO A 84 -19.23 -0.19 -11.74
C PRO A 84 -18.52 -0.38 -10.39
N HIS A 85 -17.45 -1.16 -10.42
CA HIS A 85 -16.57 -1.34 -9.27
C HIS A 85 -15.75 -0.07 -9.18
N LYS A 86 -16.04 0.79 -8.19
CA LYS A 86 -15.06 1.80 -7.77
C LYS A 86 -13.79 1.00 -7.46
N SER A 87 -12.80 1.13 -8.32
CA SER A 87 -11.60 0.31 -8.24
C SER A 87 -10.84 0.79 -6.99
N PRO A 88 -10.53 -0.09 -6.03
CA PRO A 88 -9.90 0.36 -4.79
C PRO A 88 -8.56 1.04 -5.09
N ASN A 89 -8.32 2.21 -4.50
CA ASN A 89 -7.04 2.91 -4.62
C ASN A 89 -6.01 2.19 -3.74
N ILE A 90 -5.01 1.59 -4.36
CA ILE A 90 -4.05 0.71 -3.68
C ILE A 90 -2.65 1.29 -3.76
N ALA A 91 -2.11 1.61 -2.58
CA ALA A 91 -0.72 1.97 -2.41
C ALA A 91 0.11 0.71 -2.11
N THR A 92 1.25 0.57 -2.79
CA THR A 92 2.24 -0.47 -2.52
C THR A 92 3.54 0.21 -2.14
N LEU A 93 4.06 -0.08 -0.95
CA LEU A 93 5.36 0.39 -0.49
C LEU A 93 6.28 -0.82 -0.38
N ILE A 94 7.51 -0.68 -0.88
CA ILE A 94 8.56 -1.71 -0.91
C ILE A 94 9.82 -1.18 -0.23
#